data_AF-A0A1H2WD02-F1
#
_entry.id   AF-A0A1H2WD02-F1
#
_cell.length_a   1.000
_cell.length_b   1.000
_cell.length_c   1.000
_cell.angle_alpha   90.00
_cell.angle_beta   90.00
_cell.angle_gamma   90.00
#
_symmetry.space_group_name_H-M   'P 1'
#
loop_
_entity.id
_entity.type
_entity.pdbx_description
1 polymer ?
#
loop_
_entity_poly.entity_id
_entity_poly.type
_entity_poly.pdbx_seq_one_letter_code
_entity_poly.pdbx_strand_id
1 'polypeptide(L)'
;MTDDFSQLTADPAGPALDRIETIQKTMGKSIHAESMICSISAQLATLPNTRELSGIADVLKENPITCNNRLTAQGCIERLVTQDWHETVIIICIKSLYTARDHDRIRRGYMLETQRVAPPAIKATVENWIQWLDNAEGYLQETMVQTQQLIGYRRWHQLTSDPL
;
A
#
# COMPACT_ATOMS: atom_id res chain seq x y z
N MET A 1 19.12 -41.38 22.09
CA MET A 1 18.09 -40.35 22.30
C MET A 1 18.74 -39.06 21.83
N THR A 2 18.61 -38.77 20.54
CA THR A 2 19.22 -37.62 19.88
C THR A 2 18.15 -37.10 18.96
N ASP A 3 17.70 -35.89 19.27
CA ASP A 3 16.64 -35.18 18.57
C ASP A 3 17.01 -34.95 17.10
N ASP A 4 16.17 -35.46 16.21
CA ASP A 4 16.28 -35.25 14.77
C ASP A 4 15.30 -34.13 14.36
N PHE A 5 15.71 -32.88 14.59
CA PHE A 5 15.01 -31.68 14.11
C PHE A 5 15.37 -31.33 12.65
N SER A 6 15.88 -32.30 11.87
CA SER A 6 16.43 -32.08 10.53
C SER A 6 15.40 -32.08 9.40
N GLN A 7 14.11 -31.86 9.68
CA GLN A 7 13.06 -31.86 8.65
C GLN A 7 12.06 -30.71 8.79
N LEU A 8 12.57 -29.47 8.88
CA LEU A 8 11.87 -28.32 8.31
C LEU A 8 12.40 -28.16 6.89
N THR A 9 11.74 -28.83 5.94
CA THR A 9 11.99 -28.67 4.52
C THR A 9 11.82 -27.20 4.15
N ALA A 10 12.94 -26.48 4.00
CA ALA A 10 12.97 -25.17 3.40
C ALA A 10 12.27 -25.25 2.03
N ASP A 11 11.31 -24.34 1.81
CA ASP A 11 10.72 -24.12 0.49
C ASP A 11 11.88 -23.84 -0.50
N PRO A 12 12.06 -24.63 -1.57
CA PRO A 12 13.28 -24.61 -2.40
C PRO A 12 13.52 -23.29 -3.15
N ALA A 13 12.66 -22.29 -3.02
CA ALA A 13 12.80 -21.01 -3.71
C ALA A 13 13.71 -20.01 -2.98
N GLY A 14 13.92 -20.09 -1.66
CA GLY A 14 14.57 -19.01 -0.91
C GLY A 14 13.97 -17.62 -1.21
N PRO A 15 14.56 -16.52 -0.72
CA PRO A 15 14.19 -15.20 -1.21
C PRO A 15 14.67 -15.00 -2.65
N ALA A 16 13.77 -14.64 -3.56
CA ALA A 16 14.07 -14.26 -4.94
C ALA A 16 14.76 -12.88 -4.99
N LEU A 17 16.03 -12.83 -4.58
CA LEU A 17 16.82 -11.60 -4.47
C LEU A 17 17.00 -10.87 -5.82
N ASP A 18 16.85 -11.58 -6.94
CA ASP A 18 16.85 -11.02 -8.30
C ASP A 18 15.65 -10.08 -8.57
N ARG A 19 14.63 -10.10 -7.70
CA ARG A 19 13.41 -9.29 -7.85
C ARG A 19 13.36 -8.06 -6.96
N ILE A 20 14.41 -7.82 -6.17
CA ILE A 20 14.46 -6.73 -5.20
C ILE A 20 14.28 -5.35 -5.84
N GLU A 21 15.03 -5.07 -6.91
CA GLU A 21 14.91 -3.80 -7.63
C GLU A 21 13.50 -3.61 -8.20
N THR A 22 12.85 -4.70 -8.59
CA THR A 22 11.47 -4.67 -9.09
C THR A 22 10.48 -4.35 -7.98
N ILE A 23 10.63 -4.94 -6.79
CA ILE A 23 9.79 -4.65 -5.61
C ILE A 23 9.92 -3.18 -5.22
N GLN A 24 11.16 -2.71 -5.05
CA GLN A 24 11.45 -1.32 -4.66
C GLN A 24 10.91 -0.32 -5.69
N LYS A 25 11.11 -0.59 -6.98
CA LYS A 25 10.59 0.25 -8.06
C LYS A 25 9.07 0.31 -8.07
N THR A 26 8.40 -0.83 -7.89
CA THR A 26 6.93 -0.90 -7.87
C THR A 26 6.37 -0.18 -6.64
N MET A 27 6.99 -0.37 -5.48
CA MET A 27 6.61 0.35 -4.25
C MET A 27 6.81 1.86 -4.41
N GLY A 28 7.93 2.28 -5.01
CA GLY A 28 8.21 3.68 -5.33
C GLY A 28 7.16 4.30 -6.26
N LYS A 29 6.65 3.54 -7.25
CA LYS A 29 5.54 4.01 -8.09
C LYS A 29 4.24 4.18 -7.30
N SER A 30 3.93 3.27 -6.37
CA SER A 30 2.76 3.40 -5.49
C SER A 30 2.85 4.66 -4.63
N ILE A 31 4.02 4.93 -4.04
CA ILE A 31 4.28 6.14 -3.23
C ILE A 31 4.22 7.40 -4.09
N HIS A 32 4.76 7.37 -5.30
CA HIS A 32 4.67 8.51 -6.21
C HIS A 32 3.20 8.82 -6.56
N ALA A 33 2.41 7.80 -6.90
CA ALA A 33 0.98 7.99 -7.13
C ALA A 33 0.24 8.52 -5.88
N GLU A 34 0.57 8.01 -4.69
CA GLU A 34 0.06 8.52 -3.41
C GLU A 34 0.38 10.02 -3.21
N SER A 35 1.58 10.45 -3.60
CA SER A 35 1.97 11.87 -3.51
C SER A 35 1.10 12.76 -4.41
N MET A 36 0.70 12.26 -5.59
CA MET A 36 -0.23 12.95 -6.48
C MET A 36 -1.63 13.05 -5.86
N ILE A 37 -2.12 11.99 -5.22
CA ILE A 37 -3.39 11.99 -4.48
C ILE A 37 -3.37 13.03 -3.38
N CYS A 38 -2.31 13.07 -2.57
CA CYS A 38 -2.17 14.05 -1.48
C CYS A 38 -2.12 15.49 -2.01
N SER A 39 -1.36 15.73 -3.09
CA SER A 39 -1.27 17.05 -3.72
C SER A 39 -2.63 17.54 -4.23
N ILE A 40 -3.36 16.70 -4.96
CA ILE A 40 -4.70 17.05 -5.47
C ILE A 40 -5.70 17.23 -4.32
N SER A 41 -5.64 16.39 -3.29
CA SER A 41 -6.50 16.53 -2.09
C SER A 41 -6.30 17.88 -1.41
N ALA A 42 -5.04 18.31 -1.25
CA ALA A 42 -4.70 19.61 -0.66
C ALA A 42 -5.21 20.77 -1.53
N GLN A 43 -5.09 20.67 -2.85
CA GLN A 43 -5.66 21.65 -3.78
C GLN A 43 -7.17 21.77 -3.61
N LEU A 44 -7.89 20.63 -3.64
CA LEU A 44 -9.35 20.57 -3.50
C LEU A 44 -9.85 21.06 -2.14
N ALA A 45 -9.05 20.91 -1.08
CA ALA A 45 -9.41 21.39 0.24
C ALA A 45 -9.10 22.87 0.48
N THR A 46 -8.26 23.49 -0.36
CA THR A 46 -7.88 24.90 -0.20
C THR A 46 -8.87 25.85 -0.86
N LEU A 47 -9.49 25.44 -1.97
CA LEU A 47 -10.39 26.32 -2.72
C LEU A 47 -11.79 26.37 -2.06
N PRO A 48 -12.36 27.56 -1.80
CA PRO A 48 -13.65 27.69 -1.12
C PRO A 48 -14.81 26.94 -1.81
N ASN A 49 -14.79 26.90 -3.14
CA ASN A 49 -15.81 26.26 -3.97
C ASN A 49 -15.71 24.74 -4.04
N THR A 50 -14.60 24.15 -3.58
CA THR A 50 -14.40 22.69 -3.60
C THR A 50 -14.30 22.11 -2.21
N ARG A 51 -13.75 22.82 -1.22
CA ARG A 51 -13.52 22.29 0.14
C ARG A 51 -14.78 21.79 0.85
N GLU A 52 -15.95 22.31 0.47
CA GLU A 52 -17.26 21.96 1.06
C GLU A 52 -17.95 20.80 0.33
N LEU A 53 -17.35 20.29 -0.75
CA LEU A 53 -17.90 19.11 -1.43
C LEU A 53 -17.71 17.87 -0.55
N SER A 54 -18.79 17.09 -0.45
CA SER A 54 -18.83 15.82 0.27
C SER A 54 -17.69 14.90 -0.19
N GLY A 55 -17.04 14.24 0.77
CA GLY A 55 -15.94 13.28 0.55
C GLY A 55 -14.54 13.88 0.67
N ILE A 56 -14.30 15.16 0.36
CA ILE A 56 -12.94 15.74 0.38
C ILE A 56 -12.32 15.72 1.78
N ALA A 57 -13.07 16.17 2.78
CA ALA A 57 -12.60 16.21 4.16
C ALA A 57 -12.30 14.79 4.68
N ASP A 58 -13.06 13.79 4.24
CA ASP A 58 -12.87 12.41 4.68
C ASP A 58 -11.67 11.76 3.98
N VAL A 59 -11.44 12.01 2.68
CA VAL A 59 -10.19 11.59 2.04
C VAL A 59 -8.96 12.22 2.71
N LEU A 60 -9.03 13.50 3.11
CA LEU A 60 -7.93 14.14 3.82
C LEU A 60 -7.59 13.47 5.16
N LYS A 61 -8.60 12.95 5.89
CA LYS A 61 -8.37 12.22 7.14
C LYS A 61 -7.69 10.86 6.90
N GLU A 62 -7.95 10.24 5.76
CA GLU A 62 -7.37 8.95 5.39
C GLU A 62 -5.92 9.08 4.88
N ASN A 63 -5.56 10.19 4.25
CA ASN A 63 -4.24 10.39 3.63
C ASN A 63 -3.04 10.12 4.56
N PRO A 64 -3.01 10.57 5.84
CA PRO A 64 -1.93 10.23 6.75
C PRO A 64 -1.79 8.72 6.98
N ILE A 65 -2.91 7.99 7.03
CA ILE A 65 -2.91 6.54 7.27
C ILE A 65 -2.30 5.82 6.07
N THR A 66 -2.74 6.12 4.86
CA THR A 66 -2.26 5.48 3.63
C THR A 66 -0.80 5.82 3.35
N CYS A 67 -0.40 7.09 3.52
CA CYS A 67 0.99 7.52 3.39
C CYS A 67 1.92 6.81 4.38
N ASN A 68 1.56 6.83 5.67
CA ASN A 68 2.39 6.23 6.72
C ASN A 68 2.58 4.73 6.50
N ASN A 69 1.52 4.02 6.13
CA ASN A 69 1.60 2.59 5.87
C ASN A 69 2.41 2.25 4.61
N ARG A 70 2.30 3.04 3.54
CA ARG A 70 3.16 2.87 2.35
C ARG A 70 4.64 3.09 2.69
N LEU A 71 4.98 4.16 3.39
CA LEU A 71 6.36 4.44 3.80
C LEU A 71 6.90 3.37 4.75
N THR A 72 6.08 2.90 5.69
CA THR A 72 6.45 1.80 6.59
C THR A 72 6.72 0.51 5.82
N ALA A 73 5.85 0.15 4.87
CA ALA A 73 6.05 -1.00 4.01
C ALA A 73 7.33 -0.89 3.18
N GLN A 74 7.63 0.28 2.62
CA GLN A 74 8.89 0.53 1.89
C GLN A 74 10.11 0.28 2.79
N GLY A 75 10.13 0.86 4.00
CA GLY A 75 11.25 0.66 4.93
C GLY A 75 11.39 -0.80 5.36
N CYS A 76 10.29 -1.52 5.56
CA CYS A 76 10.33 -2.96 5.81
C CYS A 76 10.91 -3.74 4.61
N ILE A 77 10.49 -3.44 3.38
CA ILE A 77 11.04 -4.06 2.17
C ILE A 77 12.54 -3.82 2.09
N GLU A 78 13.01 -2.59 2.31
CA GLU A 78 14.44 -2.25 2.33
C GLU A 78 15.21 -3.03 3.40
N ARG A 79 14.61 -3.22 4.59
CA ARG A 79 15.21 -4.03 5.66
C ARG A 79 15.34 -5.50 5.28
N LEU A 80 14.29 -6.10 4.71
CA LEU A 80 14.32 -7.49 4.23
C LEU A 80 15.41 -7.71 3.18
N VAL A 81 15.60 -6.73 2.28
CA VAL A 81 16.67 -6.72 1.28
C VAL A 81 18.06 -6.74 1.93
N THR A 82 18.24 -5.94 2.99
CA THR A 82 19.49 -5.89 3.77
C THR A 82 19.64 -7.05 4.78
N GLN A 83 18.87 -8.13 4.61
CA GLN A 83 18.89 -9.35 5.42
C GLN A 83 18.33 -9.23 6.85
N ASP A 84 17.59 -8.17 7.15
CA ASP A 84 16.83 -8.07 8.40
C ASP A 84 15.48 -8.80 8.26
N TRP A 85 15.57 -10.13 8.37
CA TRP A 85 14.44 -11.08 8.26
C TRP A 85 13.73 -11.34 9.59
N HIS A 86 13.87 -10.43 10.57
CA HIS A 86 13.19 -10.57 11.85
C HIS A 86 11.67 -10.66 11.65
N GLU A 87 11.02 -11.59 12.34
CA GLU A 87 9.61 -11.90 12.11
C GLU A 87 8.69 -10.67 12.25
N THR A 88 8.96 -9.82 13.23
CA THR A 88 8.20 -8.57 13.42
C THR A 88 8.33 -7.60 12.24
N VAL A 89 9.46 -7.59 11.53
CA VAL A 89 9.63 -6.77 10.31
C VAL A 89 8.72 -7.27 9.21
N ILE A 90 8.66 -8.60 9.03
CA ILE A 90 7.79 -9.25 8.05
C ILE A 90 6.31 -8.97 8.39
N ILE A 91 5.92 -9.15 9.65
CA ILE A 91 4.55 -8.89 10.11
C ILE A 91 4.16 -7.42 9.88
N ILE A 92 5.02 -6.47 10.26
CA ILE A 92 4.77 -5.04 10.07
C ILE A 92 4.67 -4.70 8.58
N CYS A 93 5.53 -5.29 7.74
CA CYS A 93 5.47 -5.13 6.28
C CYS A 93 4.10 -5.53 5.73
N ILE A 94 3.67 -6.76 6.06
CA ILE A 94 2.41 -7.34 5.62
C ILE A 94 1.24 -6.46 6.10
N LYS A 95 1.18 -6.15 7.41
CA LYS A 95 0.15 -5.29 7.99
C LYS A 95 0.05 -3.95 7.29
N SER A 96 1.18 -3.32 7.03
CA SER A 96 1.21 -1.99 6.41
C SER A 96 0.70 -2.04 4.97
N LEU A 97 1.08 -3.05 4.18
CA LEU A 97 0.58 -3.25 2.82
C LEU A 97 -0.95 -3.47 2.80
N TYR A 98 -1.47 -4.33 3.67
CA TYR A 98 -2.91 -4.59 3.77
C TYR A 98 -3.69 -3.36 4.25
N THR A 99 -3.18 -2.65 5.27
CA THR A 99 -3.81 -1.44 5.79
C THR A 99 -3.88 -0.36 4.71
N ALA A 100 -2.78 -0.10 3.98
CA ALA A 100 -2.80 0.86 2.89
C ALA A 100 -3.87 0.52 1.83
N ARG A 101 -3.97 -0.75 1.42
CA ARG A 101 -4.95 -1.22 0.43
C ARG A 101 -6.39 -1.08 0.92
N ASP A 102 -6.65 -1.43 2.18
CA ASP A 102 -8.02 -1.38 2.71
C ASP A 102 -8.48 0.08 2.86
N HIS A 103 -7.58 0.99 3.23
CA HIS A 103 -7.86 2.43 3.26
C HIS A 103 -7.94 3.07 1.86
N ASP A 104 -7.26 2.54 0.83
CA ASP A 104 -7.49 2.96 -0.57
C ASP A 104 -8.96 2.75 -0.97
N ARG A 105 -9.56 1.62 -0.59
CA ARG A 105 -10.96 1.31 -0.88
C ARG A 105 -11.93 2.26 -0.18
N ILE A 106 -11.63 2.63 1.06
CA ILE A 106 -12.39 3.63 1.81
C ILE A 106 -12.32 4.97 1.09
N ARG A 107 -11.11 5.43 0.74
CA ARG A 107 -10.90 6.68 0.00
C ARG A 107 -11.62 6.69 -1.35
N ARG A 108 -11.63 5.56 -2.06
CA ARG A 108 -12.36 5.43 -3.32
C ARG A 108 -13.84 5.74 -3.14
N GLY A 109 -14.46 5.26 -2.06
CA GLY A 109 -15.84 5.57 -1.71
C GLY A 109 -16.09 7.08 -1.64
N TYR A 110 -15.27 7.78 -0.84
CA TYR A 110 -15.36 9.23 -0.69
C TYR A 110 -15.08 10.01 -1.98
N MET A 111 -14.10 9.59 -2.78
CA MET A 111 -13.82 10.24 -4.06
C MET A 111 -14.98 10.09 -5.05
N LEU A 112 -15.65 8.93 -5.07
CA LEU A 112 -16.85 8.71 -5.89
C LEU A 112 -18.04 9.56 -5.40
N GLU A 113 -18.16 9.80 -4.09
CA GLU A 113 -19.13 10.75 -3.55
C GLU A 113 -18.86 12.16 -4.06
N THR A 114 -17.61 12.63 -3.97
CA THR A 114 -17.20 13.93 -4.53
C THR A 114 -17.50 14.01 -6.03
N GLN A 115 -17.21 12.96 -6.80
CA GLN A 115 -17.41 12.92 -8.25
C GLN A 115 -18.88 13.12 -8.64
N ARG A 116 -19.83 12.57 -7.88
CA ARG A 116 -21.27 12.68 -8.16
C ARG A 116 -21.79 14.11 -8.03
N VAL A 117 -21.20 14.90 -7.13
CA VAL A 117 -21.63 16.27 -6.82
C VAL A 117 -20.70 17.33 -7.39
N ALA A 118 -19.59 16.93 -8.02
CA ALA A 118 -18.60 17.84 -8.58
C ALA A 118 -19.19 18.72 -9.69
N PRO A 119 -19.07 20.06 -9.61
CA PRO A 119 -19.47 20.94 -10.70
C PRO A 119 -18.62 20.71 -11.95
N PRO A 120 -19.11 21.04 -13.16
CA PRO A 120 -18.41 20.78 -14.43
C PRO A 120 -16.97 21.31 -14.45
N ALA A 121 -16.71 22.45 -13.81
CA ALA A 121 -15.40 23.09 -13.77
C ALA A 121 -14.30 22.27 -13.08
N ILE A 122 -14.64 21.33 -12.20
CA ILE A 122 -13.64 20.53 -11.44
C ILE A 122 -13.72 19.03 -11.73
N LYS A 123 -14.68 18.61 -12.56
CA LYS A 123 -14.96 17.19 -12.79
C LYS A 123 -13.75 16.43 -13.30
N ALA A 124 -13.01 17.02 -14.23
CA ALA A 124 -11.75 16.46 -14.75
C ALA A 124 -10.68 16.30 -13.66
N THR A 125 -10.60 17.25 -12.71
CA THR A 125 -9.67 17.15 -11.57
C THR A 125 -10.04 15.97 -10.66
N VAL A 126 -11.33 15.77 -10.39
CA VAL A 126 -11.81 14.62 -9.58
C VAL A 126 -11.60 13.30 -10.30
N GLU A 127 -11.81 13.24 -11.62
CA GLU A 127 -11.52 12.04 -12.42
C GLU A 127 -10.03 11.70 -12.41
N ASN A 128 -9.16 12.70 -12.58
CA ASN A 128 -7.71 12.51 -12.46
C ASN A 128 -7.30 12.08 -11.04
N TRP A 129 -7.95 12.62 -10.00
CA TRP A 129 -7.73 12.23 -8.61
C TRP A 129 -8.00 10.74 -8.37
N ILE A 130 -9.15 10.26 -8.87
CA ILE A 130 -9.54 8.84 -8.82
C ILE A 130 -8.56 7.97 -9.63
N GLN A 131 -8.13 8.44 -10.81
CA GLN A 131 -7.17 7.70 -11.62
C GLN A 131 -5.81 7.53 -10.91
N TRP A 132 -5.37 8.54 -10.15
CA TRP A 132 -4.16 8.41 -9.33
C TRP A 132 -4.34 7.40 -8.19
N LEU A 133 -5.52 7.34 -7.57
CA LEU A 133 -5.84 6.29 -6.60
C LEU A 133 -5.79 4.88 -7.23
N ASP A 134 -6.36 4.71 -8.42
CA ASP A 134 -6.33 3.44 -9.15
C ASP A 134 -4.88 3.01 -9.46
N ASN A 135 -4.04 3.96 -9.87
CA ASN A 135 -2.62 3.70 -10.09
C ASN A 135 -1.91 3.32 -8.79
N ALA A 136 -2.16 4.04 -7.68
CA ALA A 136 -1.54 3.79 -6.39
C ALA A 136 -1.91 2.41 -5.83
N GLU A 137 -3.17 2.01 -5.94
CA GLU A 137 -3.68 0.70 -5.53
C GLU A 137 -3.09 -0.40 -6.43
N GLY A 138 -3.08 -0.20 -7.76
CA GLY A 138 -2.53 -1.18 -8.71
C GLY A 138 -1.06 -1.50 -8.42
N TYR A 139 -0.22 -0.48 -8.24
CA TYR A 139 1.17 -0.69 -7.87
C TYR A 139 1.34 -1.30 -6.47
N LEU A 140 0.48 -0.94 -5.50
CA LEU A 140 0.53 -1.55 -4.17
C LEU A 140 0.22 -3.05 -4.23
N GLN A 141 -0.79 -3.45 -4.99
CA GLN A 141 -1.15 -4.86 -5.18
C GLN A 141 -0.03 -5.63 -5.86
N GLU A 142 0.62 -5.04 -6.88
CA GLU A 142 1.79 -5.64 -7.52
C GLU A 142 2.94 -5.81 -6.52
N THR A 143 3.24 -4.80 -5.70
CA THR A 143 4.21 -4.90 -4.60
C THR A 143 3.84 -6.00 -3.60
N MET A 144 2.56 -6.17 -3.23
CA MET A 144 2.13 -7.24 -2.34
C MET A 144 2.45 -8.62 -2.90
N VAL A 145 2.15 -8.85 -4.19
CA VAL A 145 2.46 -10.13 -4.87
C VAL A 145 3.96 -10.39 -4.88
N GLN A 146 4.76 -9.39 -5.25
CA GLN A 146 6.21 -9.55 -5.32
C GLN A 146 6.83 -9.74 -3.92
N THR A 147 6.31 -9.06 -2.90
CA THR A 147 6.76 -9.20 -1.49
C THR A 147 6.37 -10.57 -0.93
N GLN A 148 5.19 -11.09 -1.28
CA GLN A 148 4.79 -12.46 -0.95
C GLN A 148 5.73 -13.50 -1.57
N GLN A 149 6.13 -13.30 -2.82
CA GLN A 149 7.12 -14.17 -3.48
C GLN A 149 8.48 -14.11 -2.78
N LEU A 150 8.90 -12.92 -2.32
CA LEU A 150 10.15 -12.73 -1.58
C LEU A 150 10.13 -13.43 -0.20
N ILE A 151 9.01 -13.37 0.54
CA ILE A 151 8.87 -13.98 1.87
C ILE A 151 8.59 -15.49 1.80
N GLY A 152 8.01 -15.94 0.68
CA GLY A 152 7.50 -17.30 0.50
C GLY A 152 6.02 -17.40 0.86
N TYR A 153 5.25 -18.05 -0.02
CA TYR A 153 3.79 -18.15 0.06
C TYR A 153 3.29 -18.72 1.40
N ARG A 154 3.89 -19.84 1.86
CA ARG A 154 3.48 -20.48 3.12
C ARG A 154 3.69 -19.57 4.33
N ARG A 155 4.87 -18.93 4.41
CA ARG A 155 5.22 -18.05 5.52
C ARG A 155 4.35 -16.79 5.53
N TRP A 156 4.10 -16.19 4.36
CA TRP A 156 3.15 -15.09 4.24
C TRP A 156 1.78 -15.46 4.80
N HIS A 157 1.23 -16.61 4.40
CA HIS A 157 -0.10 -17.03 4.83
C HIS A 157 -0.20 -17.36 6.31
N GLN A 158 0.83 -17.95 6.91
CA GLN A 158 0.91 -18.17 8.36
C GLN A 158 0.79 -16.83 9.11
N LEU A 159 1.60 -15.85 8.72
CA LEU A 159 1.64 -14.53 9.36
C LEU A 159 0.39 -13.67 9.12
N THR A 160 -0.44 -14.01 8.12
CA THR A 160 -1.74 -13.36 7.88
C THR A 160 -2.94 -14.07 8.51
N SER A 161 -2.79 -15.35 8.86
CA SER A 161 -3.92 -16.19 9.34
C SER A 161 -4.03 -16.21 10.86
N ASP A 162 -2.93 -15.94 11.57
CA ASP A 162 -2.97 -15.78 13.02
C ASP A 162 -3.57 -14.41 13.39
N PRO A 163 -4.67 -14.38 14.19
CA PRO A 163 -5.14 -13.14 14.76
C PRO A 163 -4.07 -12.64 15.75
N LEU A 164 -3.47 -11.50 15.42
CA LEU A 164 -2.53 -10.78 16.30
C LEU A 164 -3.25 -10.12 17.47
#